data_AF-A0A4R8WIJ2-F1
#
_entry.id   AF-A0A4R8WIJ2-F1
#
_cell.length_a   1.000
_cell.length_b   1.000
_cell.length_c   1.000
_cell.angle_alpha   90.00
_cell.angle_beta   90.00
_cell.angle_gamma   90.00
#
_symmetry.space_group_name_H-M   'P 1'
#
loop_
_entity.id
_entity.type
_entity.pdbx_description
1 polymer ?
#
loop_
_entity_poly.entity_id
_entity_poly.type
_entity_poly.pdbx_seq_one_letter_code
_entity_poly.pdbx_strand_id
1 'polypeptide(L)' 'MFRAVLTSRRCIVPMTGYYEWEDQPDGKQPHFIHGDGLLAAAGLYDGRQEDDGTWTHSMALNTRQAR' A
#
# COMPACT_ATOMS: atom_id res chain seq x y z
N MET A 1 5.70 -15.11 2.38
CA MET A 1 6.04 -13.79 2.96
C MET A 1 4.92 -13.24 3.87
N PHE A 2 3.66 -13.12 3.42
CA PHE A 2 2.65 -12.36 4.18
C PHE A 2 1.69 -13.13 5.11
N ARG A 3 1.75 -14.47 5.17
CA ARG A 3 0.75 -15.28 5.90
C ARG A 3 0.63 -14.93 7.39
N ALA A 4 1.76 -14.74 8.08
CA ALA A 4 1.76 -14.43 9.51
C ALA A 4 1.23 -13.00 9.77
N VAL A 5 1.74 -12.01 9.03
CA VAL A 5 1.37 -10.60 9.20
C VAL A 5 -0.09 -10.31 8.81
N LEU A 6 -0.67 -11.09 7.87
CA LEU A 6 -2.08 -10.97 7.51
C LEU A 6 -3.03 -11.24 8.70
N THR A 7 -2.61 -12.09 9.65
CA THR A 7 -3.47 -12.49 10.78
C THR A 7 -3.35 -11.51 11.95
N SER A 8 -2.16 -10.99 12.22
CA SER A 8 -1.86 -10.25 13.47
C SER A 8 -1.37 -8.82 13.28
N ARG A 9 -1.01 -8.40 12.06
CA ARG A 9 -0.39 -7.08 11.79
C ARG A 9 -1.07 -6.34 10.65
N ARG A 10 -2.39 -6.18 10.78
CA ARG A 10 -3.23 -5.39 9.87
C ARG A 10 -3.22 -3.92 10.28
N CYS A 11 -3.20 -3.02 9.29
CA CYS A 11 -3.33 -1.59 9.50
C CYS A 11 -4.25 -0.95 8.47
N ILE A 12 -4.64 0.29 8.73
CA ILE A 12 -5.27 1.16 7.75
C ILE A 12 -4.23 2.20 7.32
N VAL A 13 -4.12 2.39 6.01
CA VAL A 13 -3.25 3.41 5.42
C VAL A 13 -4.12 4.56 4.93
N PRO A 14 -4.13 5.70 5.62
CA PRO A 14 -4.86 6.88 5.17
C PRO A 14 -4.14 7.49 3.96
N MET A 15 -4.88 7.83 2.92
CA MET A 15 -4.35 8.41 1.69
C MET A 15 -5.28 9.51 1.19
N THR A 16 -4.72 10.57 0.61
CA THR A 16 -5.52 11.58 -0.10
C THR A 16 -6.00 11.07 -1.46
N GLY A 17 -5.33 10.05 -1.99
CA GLY A 17 -5.59 9.38 -3.26
C GLY A 17 -4.39 8.52 -3.66
N TYR A 18 -4.42 7.93 -4.84
CA TYR A 18 -3.30 7.18 -5.42
C TYR A 18 -3.27 7.36 -6.94
N TYR A 19 -2.15 7.02 -7.57
CA TYR A 19 -1.99 7.11 -9.01
C TYR A 19 -2.06 5.73 -9.66
N GLU A 20 -2.73 5.65 -10.80
CA GLU A 20 -2.65 4.52 -11.73
C GLU A 20 -2.25 5.05 -13.11
N TRP A 21 -1.54 4.23 -13.88
CA TRP A 21 -1.07 4.60 -15.20
C TRP A 21 -1.79 3.79 -16.26
N GLU A 22 -2.46 4.49 -17.16
CA GLU A 22 -3.10 3.91 -18.34
C GLU A 22 -2.11 3.88 -19.50
N ASP A 23 -1.95 2.73 -20.15
CA ASP A 23 -1.15 2.60 -21.36
C ASP A 23 -1.87 3.28 -22.54
N GLN A 24 -1.16 4.19 -23.21
CA GLN A 24 -1.62 4.90 -24.40
C GLN A 24 -0.66 4.66 -25.58
N PRO A 25 -1.07 4.90 -26.84
CA PRO A 25 -0.22 4.69 -28.01
C PRO A 25 1.12 5.45 -27.97
N ASP A 26 1.18 6.58 -27.29
CA ASP A 26 2.33 7.49 -27.19
C ASP A 26 2.96 7.55 -25.79
N GLY A 27 2.53 6.71 -24.85
CA GLY A 27 3.13 6.66 -23.51
C GLY A 27 2.22 6.11 -22.42
N LYS A 28 2.40 6.62 -21.20
CA LYS A 28 1.58 6.30 -20.03
C LYS A 28 0.92 7.55 -19.49
N GLN A 29 -0.41 7.55 -19.40
CA GLN A 29 -1.16 8.64 -18.80
C GLN A 29 -1.39 8.34 -17.31
N PRO A 30 -0.85 9.15 -16.38
CA PRO A 30 -1.19 9.04 -14.97
C PRO A 30 -2.60 9.57 -14.70
N HIS A 31 -3.36 8.83 -13.90
CA HIS A 31 -4.66 9.22 -13.36
C HIS A 31 -4.57 9.28 -11.84
N PHE A 32 -4.99 10.40 -11.24
CA PHE A 32 -5.10 10.51 -9.79
C PHE A 32 -6.49 10.07 -9.34
N ILE A 33 -6.56 8.95 -8.63
CA ILE A 33 -7.80 8.38 -8.10
C ILE A 33 -7.97 8.84 -6.66
N HIS A 34 -9.05 9.57 -6.39
CA HIS A 34 -9.36 10.14 -5.08
C HIS A 34 -10.88 10.17 -4.84
N GLY A 35 -11.27 10.42 -3.58
CA GLY A 35 -12.66 10.66 -3.18
C GLY A 35 -12.85 12.06 -2.60
N ASP A 36 -14.01 12.30 -2.00
CA ASP A 36 -14.35 13.58 -1.34
C ASP A 36 -13.59 13.80 -0.01
N GLY A 37 -12.86 12.78 0.46
CA GLY A 37 -12.08 12.80 1.69
C GLY A 37 -10.96 11.76 1.66
N LEU A 38 -10.38 11.46 2.83
CA LEU A 38 -9.32 10.45 2.92
C LEU A 38 -9.82 9.06 2.51
N LEU A 39 -9.06 8.42 1.62
CA LEU A 39 -9.18 7.00 1.34
C LEU A 39 -8.52 6.20 2.48
N ALA A 40 -9.06 5.01 2.75
CA ALA A 40 -8.55 4.09 3.75
C ALA A 40 -8.17 2.75 3.08
N ALA A 41 -6.89 2.57 2.75
CA ALA A 41 -6.43 1.29 2.19
C ALA A 41 -6.16 0.27 3.30
N ALA A 42 -6.52 -0.99 3.03
CA ALA A 42 -6.13 -2.10 3.89
C ALA A 42 -4.63 -2.37 3.71
N GLY A 43 -3.87 -2.28 4.80
CA GLY A 43 -2.43 -2.53 4.81
C GLY A 43 -2.04 -3.66 5.75
N LEU A 44 -0.80 -4.11 5.57
CA LEU A 44 -0.08 -5.00 6.48
C LEU A 44 1.20 -4.31 6.89
N TYR A 45 1.65 -4.52 8.12
CA TYR A 45 2.93 -4.02 8.59
C TYR A 45 3.76 -5.12 9.23
N ASP A 46 5.07 -4.91 9.29
CA ASP A 46 5.98 -5.75 10.07
C ASP A 46 7.12 -4.92 10.64
N GLY A 47 7.78 -5.46 11.66
CA GLY A 47 9.00 -4.89 12.23
C GLY A 47 10.05 -5.98 12.35
N ARG A 48 11.27 -5.69 11.88
CA ARG A 48 12.43 -6.57 12.04
C ARG A 48 13.51 -5.81 12.78
N GLN A 49 14.12 -6.47 13.76
CA GLN A 49 15.33 -5.97 14.40
C GLN A 49 16.54 -6.29 13.51
N GLU A 50 17.37 -5.28 13.26
CA GLU A 50 18.63 -5.39 12.53
C GLU A 50 19.78 -5.80 13.46
N ASP A 51 20.92 -6.15 12.88
CA ASP A 51 22.08 -6.66 13.61
C ASP A 51 22.68 -5.63 14.60
N ASP A 52 22.47 -4.33 14.34
CA ASP A 52 22.88 -3.23 15.23
C ASP A 52 21.87 -2.91 16.34
N GLY A 53 20.79 -3.68 16.42
CA GLY A 53 19.72 -3.53 17.41
C GLY A 53 18.64 -2.53 17.02
N THR A 54 18.76 -1.82 15.90
CA THR A 54 17.71 -0.93 15.38
C THR A 54 16.51 -1.72 14.86
N TRP A 55 15.36 -1.05 14.74
CA TRP A 55 14.14 -1.65 14.19
C TRP A 55 13.81 -1.04 12.84
N THR A 56 13.72 -1.89 11.83
CA THR A 56 13.18 -1.54 10.51
C THR A 56 11.71 -1.92 10.45
N HIS A 57 10.85 -0.93 10.21
CA HIS A 57 9.43 -1.16 9.94
C HIS A 57 9.17 -1.19 8.44
N SER A 58 8.32 -2.11 8.02
CA SER A 58 7.88 -2.23 6.62
C SER A 58 6.36 -2.32 6.56
N MET A 59 5.80 -1.88 5.44
CA MET A 59 4.36 -1.90 5.18
C MET A 59 4.08 -2.28 3.72
N ALA A 60 2.97 -2.97 3.49
CA ALA A 60 2.42 -3.23 2.16
C ALA A 60 0.93 -2.91 2.11
N LEU A 61 0.46 -2.42 0.95
CA LEU A 61 -0.97 -2.27 0.66
C LEU A 61 -1.53 -3.58 0.10
N ASN A 62 -2.71 -3.98 0.57
CA ASN A 62 -3.46 -5.06 -0.04
C ASN A 62 -4.11 -4.55 -1.33
N THR A 63 -3.82 -5.21 -2.45
CA THR A 63 -4.46 -4.94 -3.73
C THR A 63 -5.52 -6.00 -4.04
N ARG A 64 -6.45 -5.66 -4.92
CA ARG A 64 -7.45 -6.58 -5.48
C ARG A 64 -7.60 -6.31 -6.96
N GLN A 65 -8.24 -7.23 -7.67
CA GLN A 65 -8.62 -7.02 -9.06
C GLN A 65 -9.55 -5.79 -9.18
N ALA A 66 -9.22 -4.92 -10.14
CA ALA A 66 -10.12 -3.87 -10.60
C ALA A 66 -11.39 -4.50 -11.18
N ARG A 67 -12.55 -3.94 -10.87
CA ARG A 67 -13.85 -4.36 -11.40
C ARG A 67 -14.50 -3.16 -12.07
#